data_AF-A0A6G4R7B2-F1
#
_entry.id   AF-A0A6G4R7B2-F1
#
_cell.length_a   1.000
_cell.length_b   1.000
_cell.length_c   1.000
_cell.angle_alpha   90.00
_cell.angle_beta   90.00
_cell.angle_gamma   90.00
#
_symmetry.space_group_name_H-M   'P 1'
#
loop_
_entity.id
_entity.type
_entity.pdbx_description
1 polymer ?
#
loop_
_entity_poly.entity_id
_entity_poly.type
_entity_poly.pdbx_seq_one_letter_code
_entity_poly.pdbx_strand_id
1 'polypeptide(L)'
;MTRTIRTLRTTAGSMLAEIGAAVGTFVALTWLAGHLVTASSHFLTWSAADTRVPDVGVWIAVLTATAVGTIWLEHGGYRRLSAKPNAGRAFAWLGVCYLPVVFLPAGYALWLAIDGPAVAVNLYLIGCVVCASWLAFYGGLERLQLRTAQFSWAFLVVFCGLLTVVGLGSLLPLSAGLETVFGPWILESTALGVGAVCVQLIALQVGFGETVGPSATN
;
A
#
# COMPACT_ATOMS: atom_id res chain seq x y z
N MET A 1 32.59 10.60 -25.73
CA MET A 1 31.54 9.63 -25.37
C MET A 1 30.66 9.42 -26.59
N THR A 2 30.72 8.25 -27.24
CA THR A 2 30.24 8.01 -28.61
C THR A 2 28.74 7.69 -28.69
N ARG A 3 28.11 8.08 -29.81
CA ARG A 3 26.67 7.98 -30.10
C ARG A 3 26.05 6.62 -29.74
N THR A 4 26.81 5.53 -29.91
CA THR A 4 26.44 4.14 -29.59
C THR A 4 26.14 3.92 -28.11
N ILE A 5 26.92 4.51 -27.19
CA ILE A 5 26.72 4.38 -25.74
C ILE A 5 25.41 5.04 -25.30
N ARG A 6 25.06 6.18 -25.92
CA ARG A 6 23.80 6.89 -25.65
C ARG A 6 22.59 6.06 -26.06
N THR A 7 22.63 5.44 -27.25
CA THR A 7 21.54 4.60 -27.76
C THR A 7 21.33 3.33 -26.95
N LEU A 8 22.42 2.68 -26.50
CA LEU A 8 22.31 1.51 -25.62
C LEU A 8 21.69 1.89 -24.26
N ARG A 9 22.09 3.02 -23.69
CA ARG A 9 21.54 3.51 -22.41
C ARG A 9 20.04 3.84 -22.52
N THR A 10 19.60 4.45 -23.62
CA THR A 10 18.17 4.78 -23.81
C THR A 10 17.34 3.51 -24.01
N THR A 11 17.85 2.53 -24.75
CA THR A 11 17.16 1.26 -25.01
C THR A 11 17.06 0.41 -23.75
N ALA A 12 18.15 0.29 -22.98
CA ALA A 12 18.12 -0.40 -21.70
C ALA A 12 17.17 0.29 -20.71
N GLY A 13 17.16 1.63 -20.70
CA GLY A 13 16.25 2.41 -19.86
C GLY A 13 14.77 2.20 -20.20
N SER A 14 14.41 2.13 -21.48
CA SER A 14 13.02 1.86 -21.89
C SER A 14 12.59 0.45 -21.56
N MET A 15 13.43 -0.56 -21.84
CA MET A 15 13.13 -1.96 -21.50
C MET A 15 12.94 -2.16 -20.00
N LEU A 16 13.82 -1.56 -19.17
CA LEU A 16 13.69 -1.64 -17.71
C LEU A 16 12.41 -0.95 -17.21
N ALA A 17 12.00 0.14 -17.82
CA ALA A 17 10.75 0.83 -17.46
C ALA A 17 9.52 0.00 -17.82
N GLU A 18 9.50 -0.63 -19.00
CA GLU A 18 8.43 -1.52 -19.45
C GLU A 18 8.32 -2.77 -18.55
N ILE A 19 9.44 -3.45 -18.29
CA ILE A 19 9.48 -4.59 -17.36
C ILE A 19 9.00 -4.17 -15.97
N GLY A 20 9.47 -3.03 -15.47
CA GLY A 20 9.05 -2.50 -14.17
C GLY A 20 7.56 -2.19 -14.10
N ALA A 21 6.96 -1.71 -15.19
CA ALA A 21 5.53 -1.46 -15.27
C ALA A 21 4.73 -2.78 -15.28
N ALA A 22 5.13 -3.75 -16.10
CA ALA A 22 4.46 -5.05 -16.18
C ALA A 22 4.55 -5.81 -14.84
N VAL A 23 5.76 -5.90 -14.25
CA VAL A 23 5.99 -6.54 -12.95
C VAL A 23 5.20 -5.84 -11.85
N GLY A 24 5.22 -4.50 -11.82
CA GLY A 24 4.48 -3.74 -10.82
C GLY A 24 2.97 -4.00 -10.90
N THR A 25 2.42 -4.01 -12.12
CA THR A 25 1.00 -4.32 -12.35
C THR A 25 0.66 -5.74 -11.90
N PHE A 26 1.47 -6.71 -12.27
CA PHE A 26 1.27 -8.10 -11.85
C PHE A 26 1.29 -8.26 -10.33
N VAL A 27 2.26 -7.65 -9.65
CA VAL A 27 2.38 -7.71 -8.18
C VAL A 27 1.14 -7.10 -7.51
N ALA A 28 0.72 -5.91 -7.94
CA ALA A 28 -0.43 -5.22 -7.37
C ALA A 28 -1.76 -5.94 -7.65
N LEU A 29 -1.92 -6.52 -8.85
CA LEU A 29 -3.08 -7.36 -9.17
C LEU A 29 -3.10 -8.63 -8.31
N THR A 30 -1.94 -9.27 -8.12
CA THR A 30 -1.81 -10.46 -7.27
C THR A 30 -2.17 -10.16 -5.82
N TRP A 31 -1.70 -9.02 -5.31
CA TRP A 31 -2.08 -8.51 -4.00
C TRP A 31 -3.60 -8.29 -3.88
N LEU A 32 -4.20 -7.60 -4.85
CA LEU A 32 -5.64 -7.35 -4.90
C LEU A 32 -6.45 -8.65 -4.94
N ALA A 33 -6.08 -9.57 -5.84
CA ALA A 33 -6.77 -10.84 -6.02
C ALA A 33 -6.67 -11.72 -4.77
N GLY A 34 -5.50 -11.77 -4.13
CA GLY A 34 -5.32 -12.46 -2.85
C GLY A 34 -6.26 -11.94 -1.77
N HIS A 35 -6.32 -10.61 -1.58
CA HIS A 35 -7.22 -10.02 -0.58
C HIS A 35 -8.71 -10.16 -0.94
N LEU A 36 -9.06 -10.12 -2.23
CA LEU A 36 -10.43 -10.40 -2.68
C LEU A 36 -10.85 -11.83 -2.37
N VAL A 37 -9.97 -12.81 -2.60
CA VAL A 37 -10.25 -14.21 -2.27
C VAL A 37 -10.45 -14.37 -0.76
N THR A 38 -9.53 -13.84 0.06
CA THR A 38 -9.63 -13.90 1.53
C THR A 38 -10.86 -13.18 2.07
N ALA A 39 -11.20 -12.00 1.52
CA ALA A 39 -12.41 -11.29 1.92
C ALA A 39 -13.67 -12.09 1.54
N SER A 40 -13.70 -12.65 0.33
CA SER A 40 -14.84 -13.42 -0.19
C SER A 40 -15.08 -14.71 0.59
N SER A 41 -14.02 -15.42 1.02
CA SER A 41 -14.18 -16.61 1.87
C SER A 41 -14.82 -16.29 3.21
N HIS A 42 -14.51 -15.12 3.79
CA HIS A 42 -15.15 -14.66 5.03
C HIS A 42 -16.63 -14.31 4.83
N PHE A 43 -17.00 -13.65 3.73
CA PHE A 43 -18.39 -13.26 3.46
C PHE A 43 -19.29 -14.42 3.05
N LEU A 44 -18.76 -15.34 2.25
CA LEU A 44 -19.53 -16.47 1.72
C LEU A 44 -19.60 -17.65 2.69
N THR A 45 -18.99 -17.54 3.89
CA THR A 45 -18.79 -18.65 4.84
C THR A 45 -18.21 -19.90 4.18
N TRP A 46 -17.45 -19.70 3.09
CA TRP A 46 -16.84 -20.76 2.33
C TRP A 46 -15.43 -20.98 2.89
N SER A 47 -15.20 -22.14 3.51
CA SER A 47 -13.83 -22.57 3.77
C SER A 47 -13.32 -23.42 2.59
N ALA A 48 -12.02 -23.32 2.29
CA ALA A 48 -11.36 -24.24 1.37
C ALA A 48 -11.52 -25.72 1.82
N ALA A 49 -11.71 -25.94 3.13
CA ALA A 49 -12.02 -27.24 3.70
C ALA A 49 -13.41 -27.77 3.26
N ASP A 50 -14.40 -26.91 3.07
CA ASP A 50 -15.75 -27.29 2.62
C ASP A 50 -15.79 -27.62 1.12
N THR A 51 -14.92 -26.99 0.33
CA THR A 51 -14.87 -27.14 -1.13
C THR A 51 -13.86 -28.18 -1.60
N ARG A 52 -13.08 -28.79 -0.69
CA ARG A 52 -11.97 -29.73 -0.97
C ARG A 52 -10.92 -29.17 -1.95
N VAL A 53 -10.87 -27.86 -2.12
CA VAL A 53 -9.87 -27.22 -2.99
C VAL A 53 -8.61 -27.00 -2.17
N PRO A 54 -7.46 -27.56 -2.57
CA PRO A 54 -6.20 -27.30 -1.86
C PRO A 54 -5.84 -25.81 -1.93
N ASP A 55 -5.32 -25.25 -0.85
CA ASP A 55 -4.87 -23.84 -0.81
C ASP A 55 -3.90 -23.49 -1.95
N VAL A 56 -3.05 -24.45 -2.34
CA VAL A 56 -2.15 -24.33 -3.49
C VAL A 56 -2.92 -24.06 -4.78
N GLY A 57 -4.06 -24.72 -4.99
CA GLY A 57 -4.91 -24.53 -6.16
C GLY A 57 -5.52 -23.11 -6.22
N VAL A 58 -5.88 -22.56 -5.06
CA VAL A 58 -6.39 -21.19 -4.95
C VAL A 58 -5.31 -20.18 -5.35
N TRP A 59 -4.08 -20.34 -4.84
CA TRP A 59 -2.98 -19.44 -5.20
C TRP A 59 -2.56 -19.58 -6.67
N ILE A 60 -2.57 -20.79 -7.24
CA ILE A 60 -2.37 -20.99 -8.68
C ILE A 60 -3.44 -20.24 -9.48
N ALA A 61 -4.71 -20.30 -9.06
CA ALA A 61 -5.80 -19.58 -9.72
C ALA A 61 -5.60 -18.06 -9.65
N VAL A 62 -5.20 -17.54 -8.47
CA VAL A 62 -4.86 -16.12 -8.27
C VAL A 62 -3.75 -15.70 -9.24
N LEU A 63 -2.62 -16.41 -9.23
CA LEU A 63 -1.46 -16.10 -10.09
C LEU A 63 -1.81 -16.20 -11.58
N THR A 64 -2.62 -17.19 -11.97
CA THR A 64 -3.06 -17.36 -13.35
C THR A 64 -3.97 -16.19 -13.78
N ALA A 65 -4.96 -15.85 -12.96
CA ALA A 65 -5.86 -14.74 -13.23
C ALA A 65 -5.13 -13.41 -13.33
N THR A 66 -4.13 -13.18 -12.46
CA THR A 66 -3.37 -11.93 -12.43
C THR A 66 -2.36 -11.85 -13.58
N ALA A 67 -1.78 -12.98 -13.99
CA ALA A 67 -0.96 -13.08 -15.20
C ALA A 67 -1.79 -12.78 -16.46
N VAL A 68 -2.95 -13.42 -16.61
CA VAL A 68 -3.87 -13.16 -17.74
C VAL A 68 -4.34 -11.71 -17.74
N GLY A 69 -4.69 -11.16 -16.57
CA GLY A 69 -5.08 -9.76 -16.42
C GLY A 69 -3.96 -8.79 -16.84
N THR A 70 -2.73 -9.04 -16.39
CA THR A 70 -1.55 -8.25 -16.79
C THR A 70 -1.32 -8.34 -18.29
N ILE A 71 -1.32 -9.55 -18.86
CA ILE A 71 -1.16 -9.77 -20.31
C ILE A 71 -2.23 -9.01 -21.08
N TRP A 72 -3.49 -9.10 -20.67
CA TRP A 72 -4.60 -8.39 -21.31
C TRP A 72 -4.42 -6.86 -21.25
N LEU A 73 -3.94 -6.32 -20.12
CA LEU A 73 -3.64 -4.90 -19.97
C LEU A 73 -2.56 -4.45 -20.96
N GLU A 74 -1.45 -5.21 -21.05
CA GLU A 74 -0.36 -4.95 -22.00
C GLU A 74 -0.81 -5.06 -23.47
N HIS A 75 -1.70 -6.01 -23.79
CA HIS A 75 -2.25 -6.21 -25.14
C HIS A 75 -3.41 -5.26 -25.48
N GLY A 76 -3.35 -4.02 -24.98
CA GLY A 76 -4.30 -2.95 -25.33
C GLY A 76 -5.42 -2.71 -24.31
N GLY A 77 -5.47 -3.47 -23.21
CA GLY A 77 -6.39 -3.20 -22.11
C GLY A 77 -6.21 -1.80 -21.52
N TYR A 78 -4.97 -1.32 -21.36
CA TYR A 78 -4.72 0.07 -20.91
C TYR A 78 -5.37 1.12 -21.80
N ARG A 79 -5.32 0.94 -23.13
CA ARG A 79 -5.93 1.86 -24.09
C ARG A 79 -7.45 1.85 -23.99
N ARG A 80 -8.05 0.67 -23.80
CA ARG A 80 -9.50 0.52 -23.62
C ARG A 80 -9.99 1.17 -22.32
N LEU A 81 -9.15 1.14 -21.28
CA LEU A 81 -9.46 1.71 -19.96
C LEU A 81 -9.02 3.17 -19.81
N SER A 82 -8.44 3.79 -20.85
CA SER A 82 -7.83 5.13 -20.77
C SER A 82 -6.81 5.27 -19.63
N ALA A 83 -6.09 4.19 -19.32
CA ALA A 83 -5.13 4.09 -18.23
C ALA A 83 -3.69 4.29 -18.75
N LYS A 84 -2.82 4.90 -17.94
CA LYS A 84 -1.40 5.12 -18.26
C LYS A 84 -0.60 3.80 -18.23
N PRO A 85 -0.11 3.25 -19.36
CA PRO A 85 0.55 1.94 -19.38
C PRO A 85 1.86 1.89 -18.56
N ASN A 86 2.56 3.02 -18.44
CA ASN A 86 3.86 3.07 -17.76
C ASN A 86 3.76 3.23 -16.23
N ALA A 87 2.55 3.25 -15.67
CA ALA A 87 2.33 3.56 -14.25
C ALA A 87 2.43 2.35 -13.31
N GLY A 88 2.63 1.13 -13.83
CA GLY A 88 2.58 -0.11 -13.05
C GLY A 88 3.57 -0.16 -11.86
N ARG A 89 4.76 0.42 -12.00
CA ARG A 89 5.71 0.53 -10.88
C ARG A 89 5.15 1.40 -9.76
N ALA A 90 4.62 2.59 -10.08
CA ALA A 90 4.05 3.49 -9.09
C ALA A 90 2.80 2.87 -8.44
N PHE A 91 1.98 2.17 -9.23
CA PHE A 91 0.83 1.43 -8.75
C PHE A 91 1.20 0.39 -7.70
N ALA A 92 2.22 -0.44 -7.95
CA ALA A 92 2.69 -1.44 -6.99
C ALA A 92 3.17 -0.82 -5.68
N TRP A 93 4.05 0.18 -5.77
CA TRP A 93 4.59 0.85 -4.58
C TRP A 93 3.48 1.53 -3.76
N LEU A 94 2.54 2.22 -4.42
CA LEU A 94 1.42 2.85 -3.74
C LEU A 94 0.46 1.84 -3.11
N GLY A 95 0.04 0.82 -3.88
CA GLY A 95 -1.02 -0.11 -3.47
C GLY A 95 -0.59 -1.17 -2.49
N VAL A 96 0.67 -1.63 -2.57
CA VAL A 96 1.17 -2.75 -1.75
C VAL A 96 1.99 -2.25 -0.55
N CYS A 97 2.72 -1.14 -0.69
CA CYS A 97 3.63 -0.68 0.36
C CYS A 97 3.17 0.63 1.00
N TYR A 98 3.02 1.69 0.22
CA TYR A 98 2.88 3.02 0.79
C TYR A 98 1.51 3.25 1.43
N LEU A 99 0.41 3.14 0.69
CA LEU A 99 -0.91 3.42 1.24
C LEU A 99 -1.26 2.50 2.43
N PRO A 100 -1.02 1.18 2.37
CA PRO A 100 -1.29 0.28 3.50
C PRO A 100 -0.55 0.64 4.79
N VAL A 101 0.66 1.19 4.69
CA VAL A 101 1.47 1.52 5.86
C VAL A 101 1.26 2.96 6.29
N VAL A 102 1.21 3.92 5.36
CA VAL A 102 1.01 5.35 5.65
C VAL A 102 -0.28 5.60 6.41
N PHE A 103 -1.35 4.85 6.10
CA PHE A 103 -2.65 5.00 6.74
C PHE A 103 -2.93 3.93 7.80
N LEU A 104 -1.95 3.10 8.13
CA LEU A 104 -2.08 2.07 9.18
C LEU A 104 -2.41 2.68 10.55
N PRO A 105 -1.78 3.79 11.01
CA PRO A 105 -2.10 4.38 12.30
C PRO A 105 -3.55 4.87 12.37
N ALA A 106 -4.06 5.51 11.31
CA ALA A 106 -5.46 5.89 11.22
C ALA A 106 -6.40 4.66 11.23
N GLY A 107 -6.05 3.60 10.49
CA GLY A 107 -6.80 2.35 10.49
C GLY A 107 -6.84 1.68 11.87
N TYR A 108 -5.73 1.70 12.60
CA TYR A 108 -5.62 1.18 13.96
C TYR A 108 -6.43 2.01 14.96
N ALA A 109 -6.37 3.34 14.89
CA ALA A 109 -7.18 4.21 15.73
C ALA A 109 -8.69 3.98 15.49
N LEU A 110 -9.09 3.83 14.22
CA LEU A 110 -10.46 3.51 13.87
C LEU A 110 -10.87 2.14 14.40
N TRP A 111 -10.01 1.12 14.26
CA TRP A 111 -10.24 -0.22 14.78
C TRP A 111 -10.50 -0.21 16.29
N LEU A 112 -9.67 0.51 17.06
CA LEU A 112 -9.86 0.66 18.51
C LEU A 112 -11.16 1.37 18.88
N ALA A 113 -11.65 2.26 18.01
CA ALA A 113 -12.88 3.02 18.26
C ALA A 113 -14.16 2.22 17.97
N ILE A 114 -14.15 1.34 16.96
CA ILE A 114 -15.37 0.66 16.49
C ILE A 114 -15.38 -0.85 16.71
N ASP A 115 -14.27 -1.43 17.18
CA ASP A 115 -14.06 -2.89 17.34
C ASP A 115 -14.49 -3.66 16.08
N GLY A 116 -13.81 -3.38 14.97
CA GLY A 116 -14.21 -3.85 13.65
C GLY A 116 -14.15 -5.37 13.49
N PRO A 117 -14.82 -5.94 12.48
CA PRO A 117 -14.64 -7.36 12.14
C PRO A 117 -13.28 -7.60 11.47
N ALA A 118 -12.67 -8.77 11.68
CA ALA A 118 -11.36 -9.11 11.09
C ALA A 118 -11.28 -8.95 9.55
N VAL A 119 -12.40 -9.04 8.84
CA VAL A 119 -12.49 -8.80 7.39
C VAL A 119 -12.18 -7.35 6.99
N ALA A 120 -12.32 -6.40 7.91
CA ALA A 120 -12.05 -4.98 7.67
C ALA A 120 -10.62 -4.72 7.20
N VAL A 121 -9.65 -5.54 7.65
CA VAL A 121 -8.25 -5.45 7.19
C VAL A 121 -8.13 -5.76 5.70
N ASN A 122 -8.80 -6.81 5.21
CA ASN A 122 -8.77 -7.13 3.78
C ASN A 122 -9.48 -6.06 2.95
N LEU A 123 -10.61 -5.53 3.43
CA LEU A 123 -11.30 -4.42 2.76
C LEU A 123 -10.45 -3.15 2.71
N TYR A 124 -9.74 -2.84 3.80
CA TYR A 124 -8.79 -1.74 3.86
C TYR A 124 -7.67 -1.89 2.81
N LEU A 125 -7.08 -3.08 2.70
CA LEU A 125 -6.01 -3.36 1.73
C LEU A 125 -6.52 -3.30 0.28
N ILE A 126 -7.73 -3.81 0.02
CA ILE A 126 -8.40 -3.66 -1.29
C ILE A 126 -8.61 -2.17 -1.59
N GLY A 127 -9.12 -1.40 -0.63
CA GLY A 127 -9.31 0.04 -0.76
C GLY A 127 -8.00 0.77 -1.09
N CYS A 128 -6.89 0.39 -0.45
CA CYS A 128 -5.57 0.92 -0.77
C CYS A 128 -5.16 0.66 -2.22
N VAL A 129 -5.38 -0.55 -2.75
CA VAL A 129 -5.08 -0.85 -4.16
C VAL A 129 -5.99 -0.05 -5.10
N VAL A 130 -7.28 0.06 -4.81
CA VAL A 130 -8.21 0.85 -5.64
C VAL A 130 -7.78 2.31 -5.67
N CYS A 131 -7.46 2.91 -4.52
CA CYS A 131 -6.92 4.26 -4.43
C CYS A 131 -5.58 4.40 -5.20
N ALA A 132 -4.67 3.44 -5.05
CA ALA A 132 -3.41 3.43 -5.79
C ALA A 132 -3.62 3.36 -7.31
N SER A 133 -4.61 2.60 -7.77
CA SER A 133 -4.93 2.48 -9.20
C SER A 133 -5.37 3.83 -9.77
N TRP A 134 -6.23 4.56 -9.04
CA TRP A 134 -6.65 5.90 -9.42
C TRP A 134 -5.49 6.90 -9.41
N LEU A 135 -4.67 6.87 -8.35
CA LEU A 135 -3.49 7.73 -8.23
C LEU A 135 -2.49 7.50 -9.37
N ALA A 136 -2.18 6.24 -9.68
CA ALA A 136 -1.15 5.89 -10.64
C ALA A 136 -1.64 5.93 -12.10
N PHE A 137 -2.77 5.28 -12.41
CA PHE A 137 -3.22 5.09 -13.80
C PHE A 137 -4.09 6.23 -14.33
N TYR A 138 -4.88 6.87 -13.47
CA TYR A 138 -5.89 7.87 -13.86
C TYR A 138 -5.49 9.32 -13.55
N GLY A 139 -4.21 9.50 -13.23
CA GLY A 139 -3.61 10.81 -13.02
C GLY A 139 -4.00 11.47 -11.69
N GLY A 140 -4.41 10.69 -10.70
CA GLY A 140 -4.74 11.21 -9.38
C GLY A 140 -3.55 11.91 -8.70
N LEU A 141 -2.32 11.41 -8.90
CA LEU A 141 -1.11 12.09 -8.43
C LEU A 141 -0.99 13.51 -9.01
N GLU A 142 -1.11 13.67 -10.33
CA GLU A 142 -0.97 15.00 -10.94
C GLU A 142 -2.13 15.93 -10.57
N ARG A 143 -3.36 15.42 -10.47
CA ARG A 143 -4.53 16.21 -10.08
C ARG A 143 -4.43 16.75 -8.66
N LEU A 144 -3.83 15.98 -7.75
CA LEU A 144 -3.61 16.38 -6.37
C LEU A 144 -2.24 17.06 -6.17
N GLN A 145 -1.47 17.26 -7.24
CA GLN A 145 -0.10 17.79 -7.20
C GLN A 145 0.84 16.98 -6.28
N LEU A 146 0.57 15.68 -6.17
CA LEU A 146 1.32 14.75 -5.34
C LEU A 146 2.42 14.05 -6.13
N ARG A 147 3.47 13.65 -5.41
CA ARG A 147 4.58 12.85 -5.92
C ARG A 147 4.69 11.57 -5.12
N THR A 148 5.09 10.48 -5.78
CA THR A 148 5.35 9.19 -5.11
C THR A 148 6.37 9.31 -3.97
N ALA A 149 7.32 10.24 -4.07
CA ALA A 149 8.31 10.49 -3.01
C ALA A 149 7.67 10.94 -1.67
N GLN A 150 6.57 11.69 -1.71
CA GLN A 150 5.86 12.15 -0.50
C GLN A 150 5.30 10.95 0.28
N PHE A 151 4.67 10.03 -0.43
CA PHE A 151 4.22 8.75 0.12
C PHE A 151 5.37 7.93 0.69
N SER A 152 6.55 7.93 0.04
CA SER A 152 7.72 7.20 0.54
C SER A 152 8.26 7.76 1.87
N TRP A 153 8.22 9.09 2.07
CA TRP A 153 8.63 9.72 3.32
C TRP A 153 7.64 9.43 4.44
N ALA A 154 6.34 9.59 4.19
CA ALA A 154 5.30 9.21 5.15
C ALA A 154 5.39 7.71 5.52
N PHE A 155 5.64 6.85 4.52
CA PHE A 155 5.84 5.42 4.71
C PHE A 155 7.02 5.16 5.64
N LEU A 156 8.16 5.81 5.41
CA LEU A 156 9.37 5.62 6.21
C LEU A 156 9.12 5.97 7.68
N VAL A 157 8.41 7.08 7.96
CA VAL A 157 8.07 7.50 9.33
C VAL A 157 7.26 6.42 10.04
N VAL A 158 6.17 5.95 9.42
CA VAL A 158 5.32 4.94 10.05
C VAL A 158 6.05 3.60 10.18
N PHE A 159 6.77 3.18 9.14
CA PHE A 159 7.49 1.92 9.12
C PHE A 159 8.62 1.89 10.18
N CYS A 160 9.43 2.94 10.27
CA CYS A 160 10.46 3.05 11.30
C CYS A 160 9.85 3.12 12.70
N GLY A 161 8.73 3.85 12.88
CA GLY A 161 7.99 3.85 14.14
C GLY A 161 7.53 2.45 14.54
N LEU A 162 6.93 1.71 13.60
CA LEU A 162 6.47 0.33 13.83
C LEU A 162 7.64 -0.59 14.20
N LEU A 163 8.74 -0.56 13.45
CA LEU A 163 9.93 -1.35 13.76
C LEU A 163 10.51 -1.01 15.13
N THR A 164 10.46 0.26 15.53
CA THR A 164 10.94 0.71 16.84
C THR A 164 10.06 0.15 17.95
N VAL A 165 8.74 0.21 17.80
CA VAL A 165 7.78 -0.34 18.77
C VAL A 165 7.91 -1.85 18.88
N VAL A 166 7.94 -2.57 17.76
CA VAL A 166 8.08 -4.03 17.73
C VAL A 166 9.45 -4.46 18.27
N GLY A 167 10.52 -3.80 17.83
CA GLY A 167 11.89 -4.08 18.27
C GLY A 167 12.08 -3.85 19.76
N LEU A 168 11.73 -2.66 20.27
CA LEU A 168 11.84 -2.36 21.70
C LEU A 168 10.89 -3.20 22.54
N GLY A 169 9.67 -3.47 22.07
CA GLY A 169 8.70 -4.33 22.77
C GLY A 169 9.15 -5.80 22.86
N SER A 170 9.97 -6.26 21.91
CA SER A 170 10.57 -7.60 21.96
C SER A 170 11.80 -7.70 22.87
N LEU A 171 12.52 -6.59 23.06
CA LEU A 171 13.75 -6.54 23.85
C LEU A 171 13.53 -6.09 25.30
N LEU A 172 12.48 -5.30 25.53
CA LEU A 172 12.12 -4.73 26.82
C LEU A 172 10.62 -4.90 27.03
N PRO A 173 10.14 -5.09 28.29
CA PRO A 173 8.72 -5.05 28.60
C PRO A 173 8.21 -3.60 28.52
N LEU A 174 8.12 -3.08 27.29
CA LEU A 174 7.79 -1.69 26.98
C LEU A 174 6.44 -1.29 27.61
N SER A 175 5.48 -2.21 27.63
CA SER A 175 4.19 -2.02 28.31
C SER A 175 4.37 -1.76 29.81
N ALA A 176 5.16 -2.59 30.50
CA ALA A 176 5.45 -2.41 31.92
C ALA A 176 6.24 -1.12 32.18
N GLY A 177 7.19 -0.76 31.29
CA GLY A 177 7.93 0.50 31.39
C GLY A 177 7.04 1.72 31.22
N LEU A 178 6.17 1.73 30.21
CA LEU A 178 5.19 2.80 29.98
C LEU A 178 4.20 2.92 31.12
N GLU A 179 3.68 1.79 31.61
CA GLU A 179 2.78 1.75 32.76
C GLU A 179 3.46 2.27 34.04
N THR A 180 4.72 1.95 34.25
CA THR A 180 5.47 2.43 35.42
C THR A 180 5.70 3.94 35.37
N VAL A 181 5.97 4.50 34.18
CA VAL A 181 6.31 5.93 34.03
C VAL A 181 5.06 6.80 33.92
N PHE A 182 4.07 6.37 33.16
CA PHE A 182 2.88 7.17 32.84
C PHE A 182 1.63 6.71 33.58
N GLY A 183 1.61 5.50 34.14
CA GLY A 183 0.44 4.86 34.74
C GLY A 183 -0.31 3.96 33.76
N PRO A 184 -1.25 3.12 34.25
CA PRO A 184 -1.94 2.11 33.45
C PRO A 184 -2.84 2.69 32.35
N TRP A 185 -3.31 3.93 32.51
CA TRP A 185 -4.18 4.60 31.54
C TRP A 185 -3.54 4.72 30.14
N ILE A 186 -2.20 4.70 30.04
CA ILE A 186 -1.49 4.79 28.75
C ILE A 186 -1.74 3.56 27.85
N LEU A 187 -2.12 2.44 28.45
CA LEU A 187 -2.45 1.20 27.76
C LEU A 187 -3.94 1.09 27.42
N GLU A 188 -4.78 2.05 27.86
CA GLU A 188 -6.19 2.08 27.48
C GLU A 188 -6.33 2.36 25.98
N SER A 189 -7.35 1.74 25.36
CA SER A 189 -7.63 1.88 23.92
C SER A 189 -7.72 3.34 23.47
N THR A 190 -8.25 4.24 24.32
CA THR A 190 -8.31 5.67 24.04
C THR A 190 -6.92 6.29 23.90
N ALA A 191 -6.01 6.02 24.84
CA ALA A 191 -4.65 6.55 24.81
C ALA A 191 -3.85 6.02 23.62
N LEU A 192 -3.98 4.72 23.32
CA LEU A 192 -3.38 4.09 22.15
C LEU A 192 -3.94 4.66 20.84
N GLY A 193 -5.25 4.91 20.77
CA GLY A 193 -5.90 5.55 19.63
C GLY A 193 -5.39 6.97 19.40
N VAL A 194 -5.29 7.79 20.46
CA VAL A 194 -4.72 9.15 20.36
C VAL A 194 -3.26 9.09 19.92
N GLY A 195 -2.46 8.18 20.46
CA GLY A 195 -1.08 7.97 20.03
C GLY A 195 -0.97 7.64 18.53
N ALA A 196 -1.84 6.76 18.04
CA ALA A 196 -1.88 6.40 16.63
C ALA A 196 -2.30 7.58 15.72
N VAL A 197 -3.26 8.41 16.16
CA VAL A 197 -3.61 9.67 15.48
C VAL A 197 -2.43 10.64 15.44
N CYS A 198 -1.69 10.79 16.54
CA CYS A 198 -0.48 11.62 16.57
C CYS A 198 0.57 11.12 15.57
N VAL A 199 0.82 9.80 15.52
CA VAL A 199 1.72 9.21 14.52
C VAL A 199 1.23 9.47 13.10
N GLN A 200 -0.08 9.35 12.84
CA GLN A 200 -0.67 9.68 11.53
C GLN A 200 -0.39 11.13 11.14
N LEU A 201 -0.60 12.08 12.05
CA LEU A 201 -0.37 13.50 11.80
C LEU A 201 1.10 13.79 11.50
N ILE A 202 2.04 13.17 12.24
CA ILE A 202 3.48 13.30 11.99
C ILE A 202 3.83 12.74 10.60
N ALA A 203 3.35 11.55 10.26
CA ALA A 203 3.61 10.93 8.97
C ALA A 203 3.08 11.79 7.81
N LEU A 204 1.87 12.36 7.96
CA LEU A 204 1.30 13.26 6.98
C LEU A 204 2.08 14.57 6.87
N GLN A 205 2.52 15.15 7.99
CA GLN A 205 3.33 16.37 7.98
C GLN A 205 4.68 16.14 7.29
N VAL A 206 5.36 15.04 7.58
CA VAL A 206 6.67 14.71 6.96
C VAL A 206 6.51 14.38 5.48
N GLY A 207 5.46 13.65 5.10
CA GLY A 207 5.23 13.29 3.71
C GLY A 207 4.70 14.42 2.85
N PHE A 208 3.81 15.25 3.39
CA PHE A 208 2.95 16.16 2.61
C PHE A 208 3.00 17.62 3.07
N GLY A 209 3.71 17.98 4.15
CA GLY A 209 3.71 19.33 4.71
C GLY A 209 4.16 20.44 3.74
N GLU A 210 5.04 20.12 2.78
CA GLU A 210 5.53 21.09 1.78
C GLU A 210 4.59 21.26 0.56
N THR A 211 3.51 20.47 0.45
CA THR A 211 2.57 20.60 -0.68
C THR A 211 1.69 21.84 -0.62
N VAL A 212 1.67 22.52 0.53
CA VAL A 212 0.91 23.77 0.77
C VAL A 212 1.89 24.93 0.96
N GLY A 213 2.88 25.06 0.08
CA GLY A 213 3.66 26.29 -0.06
C GLY A 213 2.92 27.25 -0.98
N PRO A 214 2.72 28.53 -0.62
CA PRO A 214 2.08 29.49 -1.51
C PRO A 214 2.84 29.51 -2.83
N SER A 215 2.09 29.34 -3.92
CA SER A 215 2.53 29.71 -5.26
C SER A 215 3.15 31.10 -5.18
N ALA A 216 4.49 31.14 -5.13
CA ALA A 216 5.24 32.35 -5.34
C ALA A 216 4.86 32.85 -6.73
N THR A 217 4.05 33.89 -6.70
CA THR A 217 3.70 34.80 -7.77
C THR A 217 4.90 35.04 -8.69
N ASN A 218 4.72 34.73 -9.97
CA ASN A 218 5.35 35.52 -11.04
C ASN A 218 4.39 36.64 -11.41
#